data_AF-A0A1S8XZY7-F1
#
_entry.id   AF-A0A1S8XZY7-F1
#
_cell.length_a   1.000
_cell.length_b   1.000
_cell.length_c   1.000
_cell.angle_alpha   90.00
_cell.angle_beta   90.00
_cell.angle_gamma   90.00
#
_symmetry.space_group_name_H-M   'P 1'
#
loop_
_entity.id
_entity.type
_entity.pdbx_description
1 polymer ?
#
loop_
_entity_poly.entity_id
_entity_poly.type
_entity_poly.pdbx_seq_one_letter_code
_entity_poly.pdbx_strand_id
1 'polypeptide(L)'
;MTMKRPLTALAALLCATTLLSAPSTATAKPPGGPPEPRPAGSTEKATAPTHPDRVPDPDARLGAGWRRATDRAVTTSSDATGLHLLVADEAQAYAWRTAATLAEPGLDADQWIGQACVTGSGRRAVVVYGPRTFTNREPLMQRGGTRQAKYVVRRPNGTTEHRTIPTQWEANKWVNLGVFDFTGSGTPKVELSNFTLDGTGVQDIAWDAIAVQPLPSKPRHFVVALGDSYSSGEGSGAYTRVSDQYGDDAANRNSCRRSPNAWSQKATIPGAPGTIGSLAAGHNVTIDAQFVACSGARAHNVMSPDLVTDGKWQGTRVEGQYGEISQIDQGSLNANTTAVMFSIGGNDARFTKVGDSCAKGFDCSAPDYVMEGDNKPLGEKQTELINGVVKDSVREVVRQVRVRAPNARIFVMGYPHLFEPGCQYAITLPPAFTVGLSTNETAFLNSLADQMAAILPSDAANKVHGMDARSEFGGHGICAASTEYLNGFVVPDLQEDEDGDPVQASSMETLHPNQDGSLAYARILNNYMSLYGYNW
;
A
#
# COMPACT_ATOMS: atom_id res chain seq x y z
N MET A 1 -13.03 -40.90 42.29
CA MET A 1 -12.13 -40.56 43.40
C MET A 1 -11.35 -39.32 43.02
N THR A 2 -11.67 -38.22 43.68
CA THR A 2 -11.06 -36.90 43.59
C THR A 2 -9.69 -36.89 44.24
N MET A 3 -8.65 -36.39 43.56
CA MET A 3 -7.46 -35.86 44.22
C MET A 3 -6.98 -34.61 43.48
N LYS A 4 -7.39 -33.46 44.03
CA LYS A 4 -6.64 -32.19 43.94
C LYS A 4 -5.60 -32.22 45.06
N ARG A 5 -4.35 -31.81 44.81
CA ARG A 5 -3.52 -31.14 45.82
C ARG A 5 -2.48 -30.20 45.20
N PRO A 6 -2.05 -29.16 45.95
CA PRO A 6 -1.57 -27.87 45.46
C PRO A 6 -0.05 -27.71 45.65
N LEU A 7 0.53 -26.60 45.19
CA LEU A 7 1.77 -26.07 45.76
C LEU A 7 1.84 -24.54 45.66
N THR A 8 1.99 -23.93 46.83
CA THR A 8 2.23 -22.52 47.10
C THR A 8 3.73 -22.25 47.27
N ALA A 9 4.18 -21.16 46.62
CA ALA A 9 5.15 -20.13 47.04
C ALA A 9 6.55 -20.52 47.56
N LEU A 10 7.59 -19.90 46.96
CA LEU A 10 8.65 -19.23 47.72
C LEU A 10 9.12 -17.96 46.99
N ALA A 11 9.16 -16.86 47.74
CA ALA A 11 9.61 -15.54 47.33
C ALA A 11 11.10 -15.33 47.65
N ALA A 12 11.78 -14.46 46.91
CA ALA A 12 12.99 -13.78 47.37
C ALA A 12 12.97 -12.32 46.89
N LEU A 13 12.72 -11.41 47.84
CA LEU A 13 12.90 -9.97 47.75
C LEU A 13 14.41 -9.65 47.86
N LEU A 14 14.92 -8.73 47.02
CA LEU A 14 16.04 -7.87 47.39
C LEU A 14 15.56 -6.41 47.36
N CYS A 15 15.47 -5.81 48.55
CA CYS A 15 15.32 -4.38 48.76
C CYS A 15 16.67 -3.69 48.58
N ALA A 16 16.71 -2.62 47.79
CA ALA A 16 17.70 -1.56 47.93
C ALA A 16 16.96 -0.22 47.97
N THR A 17 17.02 0.41 49.15
CA THR A 17 16.46 1.70 49.51
C THR A 17 17.30 2.83 48.93
N THR A 18 16.68 3.76 48.20
CA THR A 18 17.22 5.12 48.00
C THR A 18 16.17 6.16 48.34
N LEU A 19 16.57 7.04 49.26
CA LEU A 19 15.85 8.12 49.92
C LEU A 19 15.04 9.01 48.96
N LEU A 20 13.76 9.24 49.31
CA LEU A 20 12.95 10.33 48.78
C LEU A 20 13.52 11.68 49.26
N SER A 21 14.04 12.47 48.34
CA SER A 21 14.17 13.92 48.49
C SER A 21 12.91 14.59 47.96
N ALA A 22 12.20 15.30 48.84
CA ALA A 22 11.01 16.07 48.51
C ALA A 22 11.31 17.16 47.47
N PRO A 23 10.45 17.39 46.47
CA PRO A 23 10.59 18.53 45.59
C PRO A 23 10.26 19.81 46.37
N SER A 24 11.20 20.75 46.37
CA SER A 24 10.96 22.11 46.85
C SER A 24 9.81 22.73 46.07
N THR A 25 8.77 23.15 46.78
CA THR A 25 7.69 23.97 46.24
C THR A 25 8.24 25.35 45.90
N ALA A 26 8.71 25.55 44.67
CA ALA A 26 8.82 26.88 44.11
C ALA A 26 7.40 27.33 43.73
N THR A 27 6.82 28.21 44.54
CA THR A 27 5.59 28.93 44.20
C THR A 27 5.84 29.75 42.94
N ALA A 28 5.35 29.26 41.80
CA ALA A 28 5.29 30.05 40.58
C ALA A 28 4.40 31.28 40.85
N LYS A 29 4.99 32.47 40.65
CA LYS A 29 4.28 33.74 40.65
C LYS A 29 3.13 33.65 39.62
N PRO A 30 1.93 34.18 39.91
CA PRO A 30 0.84 34.18 38.93
C PRO A 30 1.32 34.80 37.61
N PRO A 31 0.87 34.31 36.45
CA PRO A 31 1.18 34.96 35.19
C PRO A 31 0.73 36.42 35.29
N GLY A 32 1.69 37.34 35.10
CA GLY A 32 1.38 38.76 34.97
C GLY A 32 0.34 38.95 33.87
N GLY A 33 -0.57 39.89 34.08
CA GLY A 33 -1.58 40.25 33.08
C GLY A 33 -0.97 40.56 31.70
N PRO A 34 -1.82 40.65 30.66
CA PRO A 34 -1.37 40.86 29.29
C PRO A 34 -0.37 42.02 29.23
N PRO A 35 0.74 41.88 28.47
CA PRO A 35 1.75 42.93 28.40
C PRO A 35 1.10 44.21 27.90
N GLU A 36 1.36 45.30 28.61
CA GLU A 36 0.94 46.65 28.22
C GLU A 36 1.44 46.95 26.80
N PRO A 37 0.66 47.62 25.95
CA PRO A 37 1.09 47.95 24.59
C PRO A 37 2.38 48.76 24.65
N ARG A 38 3.45 48.25 24.03
CA ARG A 38 4.67 49.05 23.84
C ARG A 38 4.29 50.32 23.07
N PRO A 39 4.74 51.51 23.49
CA PRO A 39 4.56 52.72 22.69
C PRO A 39 5.22 52.49 21.33
N ALA A 40 4.53 52.92 20.27
CA ALA A 40 4.97 52.79 18.88
C ALA A 40 6.43 53.23 18.76
N GLY A 41 7.33 52.26 18.61
CA GLY A 41 8.72 52.51 18.29
C GLY A 41 8.76 53.25 16.97
N SER A 42 9.50 54.35 16.96
CA SER A 42 9.82 55.15 15.78
C SER A 42 10.13 54.25 14.58
N THR A 43 9.49 54.55 13.46
CA THR A 43 9.82 54.01 12.14
C THR A 43 11.27 54.37 11.79
N GLU A 44 12.22 53.52 12.18
CA GLU A 44 13.50 53.46 11.50
C GLU A 44 13.19 53.01 10.06
N LYS A 45 13.29 53.94 9.12
CA LYS A 45 13.38 53.63 7.70
C LYS A 45 14.53 52.65 7.53
N ALA A 46 14.22 51.39 7.23
CA ALA A 46 15.20 50.47 6.69
C ALA A 46 15.85 51.14 5.47
N THR A 47 17.13 51.49 5.59
CA THR A 47 17.95 51.89 4.44
C THR A 47 17.91 50.77 3.42
N ALA A 48 17.58 51.10 2.17
CA ALA A 48 17.57 50.16 1.06
C ALA A 48 18.92 49.42 0.98
N PRO A 49 18.94 48.10 0.66
CA PRO A 49 20.19 47.37 0.53
C PRO A 49 21.09 48.08 -0.48
N THR A 50 22.34 48.35 -0.11
CA THR A 50 23.38 48.95 -0.94
C THR A 50 24.02 47.96 -1.92
N HIS A 51 23.43 46.77 -2.08
CA HIS A 51 23.93 45.73 -2.97
C HIS A 51 23.29 45.85 -4.35
N PRO A 52 24.09 45.73 -5.44
CA PRO A 52 23.55 45.76 -6.79
C PRO A 52 22.60 44.58 -7.01
N ASP A 53 21.47 44.84 -7.67
CA ASP A 53 20.39 43.88 -7.96
C ASP A 53 20.70 42.92 -9.13
N ARG A 54 21.86 43.11 -9.75
CA ARG A 54 22.40 42.38 -10.91
C ARG A 54 23.93 42.43 -10.91
N VAL A 55 24.57 41.70 -11.81
CA VAL A 55 26.03 41.74 -12.01
C VAL A 55 26.46 43.16 -12.42
N PRO A 56 27.32 43.83 -11.63
CA PRO A 56 27.84 45.15 -11.98
C PRO A 56 28.86 45.02 -13.11
N ASP A 57 28.82 45.97 -14.04
CA ASP A 57 29.69 46.00 -15.24
C ASP A 57 29.69 44.66 -16.02
N PRO A 58 28.51 44.22 -16.52
CA PRO A 58 28.35 42.90 -17.10
C PRO A 58 29.19 42.69 -18.37
N ASP A 59 29.52 43.75 -19.11
CA ASP A 59 30.38 43.64 -20.29
C ASP A 59 31.85 43.28 -19.93
N ALA A 60 32.29 43.57 -18.70
CA ALA A 60 33.61 43.18 -18.20
C ALA A 60 33.61 41.86 -17.40
N ARG A 61 32.44 41.41 -16.92
CA ARG A 61 32.29 40.28 -16.00
C ARG A 61 31.67 39.04 -16.64
N LEU A 62 30.90 39.19 -17.71
CA LEU A 62 30.23 38.11 -18.43
C LEU A 62 30.87 37.87 -19.80
N GLY A 63 30.56 36.75 -20.43
CA GLY A 63 31.10 36.39 -21.74
C GLY A 63 30.67 37.38 -22.83
N ALA A 64 31.44 37.48 -23.92
CA ALA A 64 31.18 38.40 -25.04
C ALA A 64 29.81 38.21 -25.74
N GLY A 65 29.05 37.16 -25.40
CA GLY A 65 27.70 36.86 -25.88
C GLY A 65 26.58 37.00 -24.85
N TRP A 66 26.85 37.48 -23.63
CA TRP A 66 25.92 37.42 -22.49
C TRP A 66 24.53 38.01 -22.80
N ARG A 67 24.47 39.09 -23.58
CA ARG A 67 23.23 39.77 -24.00
C ARG A 67 22.29 38.91 -24.85
N ARG A 68 22.78 37.80 -25.40
CA ARG A 68 22.00 36.82 -26.18
C ARG A 68 21.99 35.44 -25.54
N ALA A 69 22.61 35.27 -24.38
CA ALA A 69 22.67 34.00 -23.69
C ALA A 69 21.28 33.58 -23.19
N THR A 70 21.05 32.27 -23.18
CA THR A 70 19.81 31.66 -22.69
C THR A 70 19.94 31.13 -21.27
N ASP A 71 21.11 31.34 -20.65
CA ASP A 71 21.42 30.81 -19.33
C ASP A 71 20.55 31.49 -18.27
N ARG A 72 19.99 30.65 -17.40
CA ARG A 72 19.10 31.08 -16.32
C ARG A 72 19.53 30.43 -15.02
N ALA A 73 19.81 31.25 -14.02
CA ALA A 73 19.92 30.81 -12.66
C ALA A 73 18.53 30.71 -12.03
N VAL A 74 18.31 29.69 -11.21
CA VAL A 74 17.08 29.47 -10.45
C VAL A 74 17.48 29.22 -8.99
N THR A 75 16.80 29.88 -8.07
CA THR A 75 16.95 29.64 -6.63
C THR A 75 15.61 29.84 -5.93
N THR A 76 15.55 29.51 -4.65
CA THR A 76 14.41 29.82 -3.80
C THR A 76 14.82 30.76 -2.68
N SER A 77 13.92 31.67 -2.30
CA SER A 77 13.96 32.38 -1.03
C SER A 77 12.63 32.16 -0.31
N SER A 78 12.55 32.47 0.98
CA SER A 78 11.33 32.28 1.75
C SER A 78 11.15 33.34 2.81
N ASP A 79 9.91 33.69 3.07
CA ASP A 79 9.51 34.48 4.23
C ASP A 79 8.12 34.04 4.74
N ALA A 80 7.44 34.86 5.55
CA ALA A 80 6.11 34.59 6.07
C ALA A 80 5.01 34.63 4.97
N THR A 81 5.27 35.28 3.84
CA THR A 81 4.31 35.47 2.74
C THR A 81 4.34 34.34 1.72
N GLY A 82 5.43 33.55 1.66
CA GLY A 82 5.51 32.37 0.82
C GLY A 82 6.94 31.86 0.59
N LEU A 83 7.02 30.74 -0.12
CA LEU A 83 8.25 30.30 -0.77
C LEU A 83 8.33 30.96 -2.16
N HIS A 84 9.36 31.75 -2.38
CA HIS A 84 9.58 32.47 -3.64
C HIS A 84 10.53 31.68 -4.53
N LEU A 85 10.08 31.33 -5.73
CA LEU A 85 10.93 30.85 -6.79
C LEU A 85 11.51 32.06 -7.53
N LEU A 86 12.83 32.22 -7.47
CA LEU A 86 13.55 33.32 -8.09
C LEU A 86 14.27 32.83 -9.34
N VAL A 87 14.28 33.66 -10.38
CA VAL A 87 15.03 33.42 -11.62
C VAL A 87 15.87 34.63 -11.98
N ALA A 88 17.03 34.40 -12.58
CA ALA A 88 17.92 35.43 -13.09
C ALA A 88 18.47 34.99 -14.45
N ASP A 89 18.21 35.80 -15.48
CA ASP A 89 18.62 35.54 -16.85
C ASP A 89 19.98 36.20 -17.13
N GLU A 90 20.93 35.47 -17.74
CA GLU A 90 22.25 36.03 -18.05
C GLU A 90 22.13 37.27 -18.93
N ALA A 91 21.26 37.24 -19.95
CA ALA A 91 20.96 38.38 -20.84
C ALA A 91 20.41 39.63 -20.12
N GLN A 92 20.05 39.52 -18.84
CA GLN A 92 19.64 40.61 -17.97
C GLN A 92 20.68 40.90 -16.87
N ALA A 93 21.93 40.50 -17.08
CA ALA A 93 23.03 40.58 -16.13
C ALA A 93 22.72 39.83 -14.82
N TYR A 94 21.97 38.72 -14.90
CA TYR A 94 21.48 37.97 -13.74
C TYR A 94 20.71 38.84 -12.72
N ALA A 95 19.93 39.81 -13.19
CA ALA A 95 18.98 40.51 -12.33
C ALA A 95 17.91 39.52 -11.80
N TRP A 96 17.80 39.40 -10.48
CA TRP A 96 16.84 38.48 -9.86
C TRP A 96 15.42 39.01 -9.97
N ARG A 97 14.47 38.13 -10.30
CA ARG A 97 13.04 38.39 -10.24
C ARG A 97 12.28 37.18 -9.70
N THR A 98 11.17 37.44 -9.03
CA THR A 98 10.26 36.40 -8.57
C THR A 98 9.50 35.82 -9.76
N ALA A 99 9.68 34.54 -10.03
CA ALA A 99 8.91 33.79 -11.01
C ALA A 99 7.58 33.31 -10.44
N ALA A 100 7.56 32.91 -9.16
CA ALA A 100 6.36 32.51 -8.44
C ALA A 100 6.55 32.73 -6.92
N THR A 101 5.47 33.06 -6.23
CA THR A 101 5.38 32.98 -4.76
C THR A 101 4.37 31.90 -4.43
N LEU A 102 4.76 30.93 -3.61
CA LEU A 102 3.98 29.76 -3.26
C LEU A 102 3.57 29.84 -1.79
N ALA A 103 2.27 29.90 -1.55
CA ALA A 103 1.64 29.89 -0.24
C ALA A 103 0.21 29.33 -0.36
N GLU A 104 -0.32 28.77 0.72
CA GLU A 104 -1.70 28.27 0.76
C GLU A 104 -2.61 29.31 1.43
N PRO A 105 -3.69 29.73 0.76
CA PRO A 105 -4.66 30.67 1.34
C PRO A 105 -5.26 30.14 2.64
N GLY A 106 -5.25 30.97 3.68
CA GLY A 106 -5.82 30.63 5.00
C GLY A 106 -4.87 29.91 5.95
N LEU A 107 -3.60 29.71 5.57
CA LEU A 107 -2.54 29.25 6.47
C LEU A 107 -1.60 30.40 6.84
N ASP A 108 -1.59 30.76 8.12
CA ASP A 108 -0.60 31.68 8.68
C ASP A 108 0.70 30.92 9.00
N ALA A 109 1.82 31.44 8.54
CA ALA A 109 3.15 30.88 8.79
C ALA A 109 4.13 31.99 9.19
N ASP A 110 5.01 31.70 10.14
CA ASP A 110 6.16 32.56 10.46
C ASP A 110 7.23 32.51 9.37
N GLN A 111 7.32 31.36 8.69
CA GLN A 111 8.18 31.15 7.53
C GLN A 111 7.66 29.97 6.69
N TRP A 112 7.71 30.12 5.37
CA TRP A 112 7.54 29.00 4.43
C TRP A 112 8.88 28.32 4.17
N ILE A 113 8.88 27.00 4.01
CA ILE A 113 10.09 26.23 3.66
C ILE A 113 9.80 25.37 2.43
N GLY A 114 10.83 24.94 1.72
CA GLY A 114 10.65 24.04 0.59
C GLY A 114 11.91 23.81 -0.24
N GLN A 115 11.76 22.96 -1.24
CA GLN A 115 12.78 22.57 -2.21
C GLN A 115 12.26 22.77 -3.62
N ALA A 116 13.14 23.14 -4.55
CA ALA A 116 12.80 23.28 -5.96
C ALA A 116 13.81 22.57 -6.86
N CYS A 117 13.31 21.97 -7.94
CA CYS A 117 14.12 21.38 -9.00
C CYS A 117 13.61 21.85 -10.36
N VAL A 118 14.52 22.11 -11.31
CA VAL A 118 14.18 22.51 -12.67
C VAL A 118 14.16 21.27 -13.56
N THR A 119 13.13 21.14 -14.40
CA THR A 119 13.08 20.08 -15.41
C THR A 119 14.25 20.21 -16.39
N GLY A 120 14.71 19.11 -17.01
CA GLY A 120 15.82 19.14 -17.97
C GLY A 120 15.63 20.10 -19.16
N SER A 121 14.39 20.50 -19.44
CA SER A 121 14.05 21.53 -20.44
C SER A 121 14.34 22.97 -20.02
N GLY A 122 14.55 23.24 -18.73
CA GLY A 122 14.64 24.60 -18.17
C GLY A 122 13.31 25.37 -18.12
N ARG A 123 12.21 24.83 -18.70
CA ARG A 123 10.94 25.56 -18.86
C ARG A 123 9.98 25.46 -17.68
N ARG A 124 10.14 24.45 -16.83
CA ARG A 124 9.28 24.19 -15.67
C ARG A 124 10.13 23.90 -14.44
N ALA A 125 9.66 24.36 -13.29
CA ALA A 125 10.18 24.00 -11.98
C ALA A 125 9.13 23.15 -11.25
N VAL A 126 9.60 22.16 -10.50
CA VAL A 126 8.81 21.39 -9.55
C VAL A 126 9.22 21.86 -8.16
N VAL A 127 8.25 22.26 -7.34
CA VAL A 127 8.50 22.87 -6.04
C VAL A 127 7.65 22.17 -4.99
N VAL A 128 8.29 21.73 -3.91
CA VAL A 128 7.64 21.20 -2.70
C VAL A 128 7.78 22.28 -1.63
N TYR A 129 6.69 22.69 -1.00
CA TYR A 129 6.68 23.79 -0.03
C TYR A 129 5.64 23.58 1.07
N GLY A 130 5.87 24.18 2.24
CA GLY A 130 4.94 24.16 3.37
C GLY A 130 5.35 25.11 4.50
N PRO A 131 4.45 25.40 5.47
CA PRO A 131 4.78 26.18 6.66
C PRO A 131 5.86 25.48 7.50
N ARG A 132 6.86 26.23 7.99
CA ARG A 132 7.92 25.69 8.86
C ARG A 132 7.39 25.02 10.12
N THR A 133 6.26 25.52 10.64
CA THR A 133 5.58 25.00 11.84
C THR A 133 5.06 23.59 11.69
N PHE A 134 4.96 23.04 10.48
CA PHE A 134 4.53 21.66 10.25
C PHE A 134 5.63 20.63 10.59
N THR A 135 6.86 21.07 10.87
CA THR A 135 7.95 20.18 11.32
C THR A 135 8.89 20.95 12.24
N ASN A 136 8.80 20.69 13.55
CA ASN A 136 9.59 21.41 14.55
C ASN A 136 10.46 20.51 15.45
N ARG A 137 10.82 19.30 15.00
CA ARG A 137 11.82 18.46 15.68
C ARG A 137 12.73 17.73 14.68
N GLU A 138 14.03 17.83 14.91
CA GLU A 138 15.08 17.22 14.08
C GLU A 138 14.95 15.68 13.91
N PRO A 139 14.58 14.88 14.94
CA PRO A 139 14.31 13.45 14.76
C PRO A 139 13.06 13.15 13.92
N LEU A 140 12.08 14.05 13.92
CA LEU A 140 10.82 13.90 13.17
C LEU A 140 11.01 14.21 11.68
N MET A 141 11.93 15.13 11.36
CA MET A 141 12.39 15.41 9.99
C MET A 141 13.15 14.22 9.38
N GLN A 142 13.72 13.33 10.19
CA GLN A 142 14.44 12.14 9.73
C GLN A 142 13.58 10.86 9.65
N ARG A 143 12.39 10.84 10.29
CA ARG A 143 11.61 9.61 10.49
C ARG A 143 10.21 9.59 9.87
N GLY A 144 9.70 10.70 9.32
CA GLY A 144 8.25 10.91 9.13
C GLY A 144 7.47 9.67 8.71
N GLY A 145 6.33 9.44 9.36
CA GLY A 145 5.76 8.10 9.49
C GLY A 145 4.24 8.03 9.66
N THR A 146 3.46 8.80 8.90
CA THR A 146 2.08 8.35 8.61
C THR A 146 2.15 7.00 7.93
N ARG A 147 1.21 6.12 8.27
CA ARG A 147 1.11 4.82 7.61
C ARG A 147 0.88 5.02 6.11
N GLN A 148 0.03 5.99 5.76
CA GLN A 148 -0.28 6.35 4.39
C GLN A 148 -0.23 7.85 4.16
N ALA A 149 -0.03 8.23 2.91
CA ALA A 149 -0.15 9.60 2.43
C ALA A 149 -1.19 9.67 1.31
N LYS A 150 -2.09 10.66 1.40
CA LYS A 150 -3.10 10.93 0.38
C LYS A 150 -2.66 12.10 -0.50
N TYR A 151 -2.36 11.81 -1.76
CA TYR A 151 -2.13 12.79 -2.82
C TYR A 151 -3.43 13.18 -3.47
N VAL A 152 -3.58 14.47 -3.74
CA VAL A 152 -4.67 15.08 -4.48
C VAL A 152 -4.07 15.69 -5.74
N VAL A 153 -4.35 15.10 -6.88
CA VAL A 153 -3.83 15.47 -8.19
C VAL A 153 -4.87 16.28 -8.93
N ARG A 154 -4.65 17.59 -9.01
CA ARG A 154 -5.51 18.54 -9.73
C ARG A 154 -5.02 18.67 -11.17
N ARG A 155 -5.90 18.35 -12.12
CA ARG A 155 -5.63 18.46 -13.55
C ARG A 155 -5.88 19.88 -14.06
N PRO A 156 -5.30 20.27 -15.22
CA PRO A 156 -5.49 21.60 -15.80
C PRO A 156 -6.96 21.98 -16.09
N ASN A 157 -7.83 21.00 -16.25
CA ASN A 157 -9.26 21.21 -16.46
C ASN A 157 -10.07 21.40 -15.15
N GLY A 158 -9.41 21.48 -13.99
CA GLY A 158 -10.03 21.67 -12.68
C GLY A 158 -10.55 20.39 -12.02
N THR A 159 -10.55 19.25 -12.71
CA THR A 159 -10.91 17.97 -12.09
C THR A 159 -9.79 17.45 -11.20
N THR A 160 -10.15 16.61 -10.23
CA THR A 160 -9.23 16.09 -9.24
C THR A 160 -9.27 14.56 -9.22
N GLU A 161 -8.10 13.94 -9.13
CA GLU A 161 -7.92 12.53 -8.81
C GLU A 161 -7.15 12.43 -7.48
N HIS A 162 -7.23 11.30 -6.79
CA HIS A 162 -6.43 11.06 -5.60
C HIS A 162 -5.62 9.78 -5.70
N ARG A 163 -4.56 9.69 -4.91
CA ARG A 163 -3.79 8.46 -4.67
C ARG A 163 -3.48 8.36 -3.20
N THR A 164 -3.76 7.23 -2.59
CA THR A 164 -3.32 6.95 -1.23
C THR A 164 -2.26 5.88 -1.32
N ILE A 165 -1.06 6.18 -0.84
CA ILE A 165 0.07 5.26 -0.89
C ILE A 165 0.62 5.02 0.53
N PRO A 166 1.04 3.78 0.83
CA PRO A 166 1.83 3.50 2.02
C PRO A 166 3.18 4.23 2.00
N THR A 167 3.57 4.81 3.14
CA THR A 167 4.74 5.71 3.23
C THR A 167 5.88 5.20 4.12
N GLN A 168 5.62 4.22 4.98
CA GLN A 168 6.60 3.67 5.91
C GLN A 168 7.60 2.72 5.21
N TRP A 169 8.37 3.22 4.24
CA TRP A 169 9.41 2.43 3.58
C TRP A 169 10.70 2.33 4.42
N GLU A 170 10.83 3.18 5.45
CA GLU A 170 12.03 3.34 6.30
C GLU A 170 13.33 3.58 5.51
N ALA A 171 13.20 4.09 4.29
CA ALA A 171 14.30 4.44 3.42
C ALA A 171 13.84 5.53 2.44
N ASN A 172 14.77 6.38 2.00
CA ASN A 172 14.52 7.33 0.92
C ASN A 172 14.26 6.57 -0.39
N LYS A 173 13.03 6.64 -0.89
CA LYS A 173 12.59 5.89 -2.07
C LYS A 173 11.59 6.69 -2.89
N TRP A 174 11.73 6.65 -4.21
CA TRP A 174 10.69 7.10 -5.12
C TRP A 174 9.51 6.13 -5.14
N VAL A 175 8.30 6.65 -4.95
CA VAL A 175 7.05 5.89 -5.09
C VAL A 175 6.28 6.43 -6.28
N ASN A 176 5.80 5.53 -7.13
CA ASN A 176 5.04 5.90 -8.31
C ASN A 176 3.58 6.23 -7.94
N LEU A 177 3.14 7.47 -8.16
CA LEU A 177 1.74 7.87 -7.96
C LEU A 177 0.83 7.48 -9.14
N GLY A 178 1.40 7.12 -10.29
CA GLY A 178 0.71 6.80 -11.53
C GLY A 178 0.80 7.89 -12.58
N VAL A 179 0.05 7.71 -13.66
CA VAL A 179 0.07 8.63 -14.82
C VAL A 179 -1.18 9.49 -14.87
N PHE A 180 -0.98 10.80 -14.96
CA PHE A 180 -2.04 11.81 -14.97
C PHE A 180 -1.98 12.69 -16.22
N ASP A 181 -3.15 13.10 -16.70
CA ASP A 181 -3.25 14.03 -17.82
C ASP A 181 -3.07 15.47 -17.35
N PHE A 182 -1.87 16.01 -17.59
CA PHE A 182 -1.50 17.40 -17.35
C PHE A 182 -1.47 18.25 -18.64
N THR A 183 -2.20 17.83 -19.67
CA THR A 183 -2.42 18.66 -20.86
C THR A 183 -3.56 19.65 -20.64
N GLY A 184 -3.50 20.82 -21.28
CA GLY A 184 -4.51 21.89 -21.16
C GLY A 184 -3.95 23.23 -20.70
N SER A 185 -4.83 24.21 -20.50
CA SER A 185 -4.48 25.61 -20.23
C SER A 185 -4.43 26.01 -18.74
N GLY A 186 -4.84 25.12 -17.83
CA GLY A 186 -4.73 25.34 -16.38
C GLY A 186 -3.38 24.91 -15.79
N THR A 187 -3.14 25.29 -14.53
CA THR A 187 -1.94 24.90 -13.79
C THR A 187 -2.22 23.59 -13.05
N PRO A 188 -1.57 22.46 -13.42
CA PRO A 188 -1.70 21.23 -12.66
C PRO A 188 -1.06 21.39 -11.27
N LYS A 189 -1.63 20.73 -10.27
CA LYS A 189 -1.12 20.76 -8.89
C LYS A 189 -1.16 19.35 -8.31
N VAL A 190 -0.13 18.97 -7.57
CA VAL A 190 -0.16 17.79 -6.70
C VAL A 190 -0.08 18.29 -5.27
N GLU A 191 -1.10 17.98 -4.49
CA GLU A 191 -1.20 18.33 -3.08
C GLU A 191 -1.06 17.06 -2.25
N LEU A 192 -0.40 17.19 -1.11
CA LEU A 192 -0.37 16.17 -0.09
C LEU A 192 -1.38 16.55 1.00
N SER A 193 -2.38 15.72 1.22
CA SER A 193 -3.40 15.93 2.24
C SER A 193 -2.90 15.41 3.59
N ASN A 194 -2.91 16.27 4.61
CA ASN A 194 -2.71 15.89 6.01
C ASN A 194 -3.95 15.23 6.64
N PHE A 195 -5.09 15.25 5.95
CA PHE A 195 -6.26 14.46 6.29
C PHE A 195 -6.21 13.11 5.58
N THR A 196 -5.87 12.07 6.33
CA THR A 196 -5.94 10.68 5.89
C THR A 196 -7.03 9.97 6.71
N LEU A 197 -7.71 8.98 6.12
CA LEU A 197 -8.80 8.26 6.79
C LEU A 197 -8.32 7.49 8.03
N ASP A 198 -7.02 7.17 8.08
CA ASP A 198 -6.32 6.47 9.15
C ASP A 198 -5.60 7.43 10.13
N GLY A 199 -5.67 8.75 9.90
CA GLY A 199 -4.94 9.75 10.66
C GLY A 199 -5.53 10.00 12.05
N THR A 200 -4.75 9.72 13.10
CA THR A 200 -5.10 10.06 14.50
C THR A 200 -4.42 11.37 14.98
N GLY A 201 -3.70 12.05 14.09
CA GLY A 201 -3.00 13.31 14.39
C GLY A 201 -1.68 13.16 15.15
N VAL A 202 -1.17 11.93 15.29
CA VAL A 202 0.09 11.62 16.01
C VAL A 202 1.24 11.20 15.09
N GLN A 203 0.97 11.03 13.79
CA GLN A 203 1.93 10.58 12.79
C GLN A 203 2.24 11.72 11.80
N ASP A 204 3.51 11.88 11.43
CA ASP A 204 3.98 12.94 10.53
C ASP A 204 4.01 12.47 9.07
N ILE A 205 3.58 13.27 8.10
CA ILE A 205 3.73 12.88 6.69
C ILE A 205 5.12 13.29 6.20
N ALA A 206 6.00 12.31 5.95
CA ALA A 206 7.27 12.56 5.27
C ALA A 206 7.04 12.66 3.76
N TRP A 207 7.29 13.84 3.19
CA TRP A 207 7.51 13.96 1.76
C TRP A 207 8.60 14.98 1.49
N ASP A 208 9.66 14.55 0.80
CA ASP A 208 10.82 15.37 0.49
C ASP A 208 10.70 16.00 -0.91
N ALA A 209 10.48 15.16 -1.93
CA ALA A 209 10.47 15.58 -3.32
C ALA A 209 9.38 14.89 -4.15
N ILE A 210 8.89 15.58 -5.18
CA ILE A 210 8.08 15.01 -6.25
C ILE A 210 8.79 15.19 -7.59
N ALA A 211 8.74 14.16 -8.43
CA ALA A 211 9.25 14.21 -9.80
C ALA A 211 8.11 14.00 -10.78
N VAL A 212 8.16 14.70 -11.91
CA VAL A 212 7.20 14.53 -13.01
C VAL A 212 7.99 14.17 -14.25
N GLN A 213 7.73 12.99 -14.80
CA GLN A 213 8.29 12.53 -16.06
C GLN A 213 7.28 12.81 -17.19
N PRO A 214 7.60 13.70 -18.16
CA PRO A 214 6.78 13.86 -19.35
C PRO A 214 6.79 12.56 -20.17
N LEU A 215 5.61 12.10 -20.58
CA LEU A 215 5.46 10.95 -21.47
C LEU A 215 5.20 11.42 -22.91
N PRO A 216 5.72 10.69 -23.92
CA PRO A 216 5.49 11.04 -25.33
C PRO A 216 4.02 10.86 -25.74
N SER A 217 3.28 10.00 -25.05
CA SER A 217 1.86 9.74 -25.24
C SER A 217 1.26 9.15 -23.96
N LYS A 218 -0.08 9.07 -23.90
CA LYS A 218 -0.78 8.33 -22.84
C LYS A 218 -0.36 6.84 -22.90
N PRO A 219 0.02 6.21 -21.77
CA PRO A 219 0.30 4.78 -21.72
C PRO A 219 -0.83 3.96 -22.32
N ARG A 220 -0.47 2.91 -23.06
CA ARG A 220 -1.47 1.98 -23.63
C ARG A 220 -2.06 1.09 -22.54
N HIS A 221 -1.28 0.81 -21.50
CA HIS A 221 -1.66 -0.11 -20.42
C HIS A 221 -1.74 0.64 -19.09
N PHE A 222 -2.91 0.60 -18.48
CA PHE A 222 -3.11 0.94 -17.08
C PHE A 222 -3.59 -0.32 -16.38
N VAL A 223 -2.76 -0.87 -15.49
CA VAL A 223 -2.94 -2.18 -14.89
C VAL A 223 -3.00 -2.05 -13.38
N VAL A 224 -4.00 -2.68 -12.75
CA VAL A 224 -4.15 -2.63 -11.29
C VAL A 224 -4.30 -4.05 -10.74
N ALA A 225 -3.44 -4.40 -9.80
CA ALA A 225 -3.50 -5.65 -9.06
C ALA A 225 -4.07 -5.41 -7.66
N LEU A 226 -5.22 -6.03 -7.38
CA LEU A 226 -5.94 -6.03 -6.11
C LEU A 226 -5.93 -7.45 -5.54
N GLY A 227 -6.55 -7.65 -4.38
CA GLY A 227 -6.89 -8.98 -3.87
C GLY A 227 -6.29 -9.29 -2.50
N ASP A 228 -6.33 -10.56 -2.16
CA ASP A 228 -5.84 -11.13 -0.90
C ASP A 228 -4.37 -11.57 -0.97
N SER A 229 -3.96 -12.45 -0.04
CA SER A 229 -2.62 -13.00 0.10
C SER A 229 -2.12 -13.73 -1.15
N TYR A 230 -3.00 -14.45 -1.85
CA TYR A 230 -2.67 -15.11 -3.10
C TYR A 230 -2.34 -14.08 -4.21
N SER A 231 -2.88 -12.86 -4.12
CA SER A 231 -2.56 -11.75 -5.02
C SER A 231 -1.37 -10.92 -4.55
N SER A 232 -1.18 -10.74 -3.24
CA SER A 232 -0.03 -10.01 -2.68
C SER A 232 1.29 -10.77 -2.87
N GLY A 233 1.22 -12.10 -3.03
CA GLY A 233 2.38 -12.96 -3.18
C GLY A 233 2.89 -13.50 -1.85
N GLU A 234 2.04 -13.60 -0.84
CA GLU A 234 2.29 -14.39 0.37
C GLU A 234 2.82 -15.78 -0.02
N GLY A 235 3.86 -16.27 0.66
CA GLY A 235 4.57 -17.50 0.34
C GLY A 235 5.66 -17.40 -0.72
N SER A 236 5.76 -16.29 -1.46
CA SER A 236 6.78 -16.10 -2.52
C SER A 236 8.03 -15.32 -2.07
N GLY A 237 8.05 -14.90 -0.79
CA GLY A 237 9.16 -14.20 -0.15
C GLY A 237 9.44 -12.80 -0.71
N ALA A 238 10.51 -12.16 -0.24
CA ALA A 238 10.97 -10.83 -0.70
C ALA A 238 9.92 -9.71 -0.59
N TYR A 239 9.12 -9.72 0.49
CA TYR A 239 8.08 -8.73 0.72
C TYR A 239 8.66 -7.31 0.83
N THR A 240 7.91 -6.33 0.31
CA THR A 240 8.34 -4.94 0.41
C THR A 240 8.20 -4.45 1.84
N ARG A 241 9.25 -3.79 2.36
CA ARG A 241 9.25 -3.23 3.72
C ARG A 241 7.96 -2.47 4.03
N VAL A 242 7.46 -1.62 3.12
CA VAL A 242 6.25 -0.82 3.41
C VAL A 242 4.98 -1.64 3.72
N SER A 243 4.91 -2.89 3.26
CA SER A 243 3.77 -3.79 3.45
C SER A 243 4.03 -4.88 4.48
N ASP A 244 5.15 -4.79 5.20
CA ASP A 244 5.73 -5.90 5.94
C ASP A 244 6.46 -5.39 7.20
N GLN A 245 5.68 -4.91 8.18
CA GLN A 245 6.20 -4.23 9.37
C GLN A 245 5.33 -4.46 10.59
N TYR A 246 6.01 -4.52 11.73
CA TYR A 246 5.43 -4.41 13.07
C TYR A 246 4.31 -5.42 13.31
N GLY A 247 4.53 -6.68 12.94
CA GLY A 247 3.58 -7.79 13.01
C GLY A 247 2.92 -7.95 14.39
N ASP A 248 3.67 -7.68 15.45
CA ASP A 248 3.21 -7.78 16.83
C ASP A 248 2.59 -6.48 17.39
N ASP A 249 2.83 -5.33 16.77
CA ASP A 249 2.21 -4.06 17.16
C ASP A 249 0.94 -3.84 16.34
N ALA A 250 -0.19 -4.36 16.82
CA ALA A 250 -1.48 -4.23 16.15
C ALA A 250 -1.86 -2.77 15.78
N ALA A 251 -1.37 -1.77 16.52
CA ALA A 251 -1.65 -0.37 16.24
C ALA A 251 -0.82 0.19 15.08
N ASN A 252 0.35 -0.39 14.80
CA ASN A 252 1.28 0.04 13.76
C ASN A 252 1.44 -0.95 12.59
N ARG A 253 0.99 -2.20 12.77
CA ARG A 253 1.13 -3.31 11.84
C ARG A 253 0.70 -2.99 10.41
N ASN A 254 1.56 -3.34 9.47
CA ASN A 254 1.20 -3.56 8.08
C ASN A 254 1.71 -4.94 7.65
N SER A 255 0.80 -5.91 7.52
CA SER A 255 1.10 -7.27 7.06
C SER A 255 0.48 -7.54 5.69
N CYS A 256 0.37 -6.52 4.82
CA CYS A 256 -0.14 -6.74 3.47
C CYS A 256 0.76 -7.64 2.61
N ARG A 257 2.04 -7.81 3.00
CA ARG A 257 3.04 -8.73 2.44
C ARG A 257 3.02 -8.78 0.91
N ARG A 258 3.26 -7.62 0.29
CA ARG A 258 3.36 -7.49 -1.17
C ARG A 258 4.75 -7.88 -1.65
N SER A 259 4.82 -8.87 -2.52
CA SER A 259 6.06 -9.39 -3.08
C SER A 259 6.25 -9.00 -4.55
N PRO A 260 7.46 -8.64 -5.00
CA PRO A 260 7.79 -8.56 -6.43
C PRO A 260 7.71 -9.94 -7.13
N ASN A 261 7.60 -11.02 -6.36
CA ASN A 261 7.38 -12.39 -6.84
C ASN A 261 5.91 -12.76 -7.01
N ALA A 262 4.97 -11.90 -6.62
CA ALA A 262 3.55 -12.12 -6.86
C ALA A 262 3.25 -12.34 -8.36
N TRP A 263 2.26 -13.18 -8.65
CA TRP A 263 1.92 -13.56 -10.03
C TRP A 263 1.53 -12.37 -10.91
N SER A 264 0.89 -11.34 -10.34
CA SER A 264 0.57 -10.10 -11.06
C SER A 264 1.81 -9.33 -11.51
N GLN A 265 2.91 -9.43 -10.74
CA GLN A 265 4.19 -8.78 -11.04
C GLN A 265 5.06 -9.60 -12.00
N LYS A 266 4.92 -10.94 -11.97
CA LYS A 266 5.61 -11.88 -12.86
C LYS A 266 4.90 -12.10 -14.19
N ALA A 267 3.61 -11.79 -14.28
CA ALA A 267 2.86 -11.85 -15.53
C ALA A 267 3.44 -10.89 -16.58
N THR A 268 3.34 -11.30 -17.84
CA THR A 268 3.80 -10.57 -19.01
C THR A 268 2.60 -10.36 -19.93
N ILE A 269 2.28 -9.10 -20.21
CA ILE A 269 1.27 -8.78 -21.23
C ILE A 269 1.78 -9.38 -22.56
N PRO A 270 1.01 -10.21 -23.28
CA PRO A 270 1.47 -10.84 -24.51
C PRO A 270 2.09 -9.83 -25.48
N GLY A 271 3.34 -10.08 -25.89
CA GLY A 271 4.12 -9.20 -26.76
C GLY A 271 4.95 -8.11 -26.05
N ALA A 272 4.82 -7.98 -24.72
CA ALA A 272 5.61 -7.01 -23.95
C ALA A 272 7.07 -7.46 -23.79
N PRO A 273 8.03 -6.51 -23.67
CA PRO A 273 9.45 -6.83 -23.56
C PRO A 273 9.89 -7.25 -22.14
N GLY A 274 8.97 -7.33 -21.18
CA GLY A 274 9.25 -7.71 -19.80
C GLY A 274 7.97 -7.94 -19.00
N THR A 275 8.11 -8.40 -17.75
CA THR A 275 6.98 -8.59 -16.84
C THR A 275 6.39 -7.24 -16.42
N ILE A 276 5.12 -7.23 -16.00
CA ILE A 276 4.44 -6.04 -15.49
C ILE A 276 5.28 -5.35 -14.41
N GLY A 277 5.77 -6.11 -13.42
CA GLY A 277 6.60 -5.58 -12.34
C GLY A 277 7.92 -4.98 -12.82
N SER A 278 8.61 -5.64 -13.76
CA SER A 278 9.88 -5.14 -14.31
C SER A 278 9.71 -3.85 -15.12
N LEU A 279 8.63 -3.75 -15.91
CA LEU A 279 8.33 -2.58 -16.72
C LEU A 279 7.92 -1.39 -15.86
N ALA A 280 7.16 -1.64 -14.79
CA ALA A 280 6.77 -0.62 -13.81
C ALA A 280 7.98 -0.08 -13.05
N ALA A 281 8.84 -0.97 -12.55
CA ALA A 281 10.08 -0.59 -11.87
C ALA A 281 11.05 0.17 -12.78
N GLY A 282 11.05 -0.14 -14.08
CA GLY A 282 11.82 0.57 -15.10
C GLY A 282 11.19 1.86 -15.64
N HIS A 283 10.05 2.31 -15.08
CA HIS A 283 9.30 3.48 -15.54
C HIS A 283 9.01 3.48 -17.05
N ASN A 284 8.66 2.31 -17.59
CA ASN A 284 8.38 2.15 -19.01
C ASN A 284 7.18 3.01 -19.44
N VAL A 285 7.36 3.85 -20.45
CA VAL A 285 6.38 4.87 -20.87
C VAL A 285 5.05 4.32 -21.40
N THR A 286 4.98 3.01 -21.70
CA THR A 286 3.80 2.36 -22.28
C THR A 286 2.86 1.78 -21.22
N ILE A 287 3.30 1.68 -19.96
CA ILE A 287 2.53 1.08 -18.87
C ILE A 287 2.53 1.92 -17.58
N ASP A 288 1.36 2.05 -16.98
CA ASP A 288 1.17 2.42 -15.58
C ASP A 288 0.65 1.19 -14.82
N ALA A 289 1.36 0.73 -13.80
CA ALA A 289 1.01 -0.45 -13.04
C ALA A 289 0.96 -0.15 -11.54
N GLN A 290 -0.15 -0.50 -10.90
CA GLN A 290 -0.42 -0.26 -9.49
C GLN A 290 -0.64 -1.60 -8.78
N PHE A 291 -0.04 -1.78 -7.61
CA PHE A 291 -0.10 -3.03 -6.85
C PHE A 291 -0.52 -2.76 -5.41
N VAL A 292 -1.77 -3.11 -5.09
CA VAL A 292 -2.42 -2.74 -3.83
C VAL A 292 -3.11 -3.94 -3.15
N ALA A 293 -2.81 -5.16 -3.60
CA ALA A 293 -3.24 -6.37 -2.92
C ALA A 293 -2.71 -6.41 -1.47
N CYS A 294 -3.40 -7.13 -0.60
CA CYS A 294 -3.06 -7.18 0.81
C CYS A 294 -3.40 -8.55 1.40
N SER A 295 -2.43 -9.18 2.06
CA SER A 295 -2.64 -10.43 2.79
C SER A 295 -3.78 -10.33 3.79
N GLY A 296 -4.49 -11.44 4.02
CA GLY A 296 -5.65 -11.50 4.90
C GLY A 296 -6.89 -10.73 4.43
N ALA A 297 -6.83 -9.99 3.30
CA ALA A 297 -7.97 -9.22 2.82
C ALA A 297 -9.17 -10.12 2.50
N ARG A 298 -10.34 -9.66 2.93
CA ARG A 298 -11.65 -10.15 2.55
C ARG A 298 -12.28 -9.22 1.52
N ALA A 299 -13.38 -9.63 0.93
CA ALA A 299 -14.06 -8.83 -0.09
C ALA A 299 -14.40 -7.39 0.40
N HIS A 300 -14.83 -7.24 1.65
CA HIS A 300 -15.10 -5.90 2.23
C HIS A 300 -13.84 -5.03 2.37
N ASN A 301 -12.63 -5.60 2.37
CA ASN A 301 -11.38 -4.83 2.40
C ASN A 301 -10.96 -4.30 1.02
N VAL A 302 -11.56 -4.85 -0.04
CA VAL A 302 -11.39 -4.36 -1.41
C VAL A 302 -12.41 -3.27 -1.70
N MET A 303 -13.65 -3.42 -1.24
CA MET A 303 -14.79 -2.54 -1.53
C MET A 303 -14.59 -1.09 -1.07
N SER A 304 -15.28 -0.17 -1.74
CA SER A 304 -15.47 1.20 -1.28
C SER A 304 -16.73 1.31 -0.42
N PRO A 305 -16.67 1.96 0.77
CA PRO A 305 -17.83 2.18 1.62
C PRO A 305 -18.86 3.11 0.97
N ASP A 306 -18.44 3.97 0.04
CA ASP A 306 -19.34 4.88 -0.71
C ASP A 306 -20.26 4.14 -1.69
N LEU A 307 -19.93 2.88 -2.02
CA LEU A 307 -20.67 2.07 -2.99
C LEU A 307 -21.56 1.01 -2.34
N VAL A 308 -21.68 1.01 -1.01
CA VAL A 308 -22.55 0.11 -0.24
C VAL A 308 -23.40 0.92 0.75
N THR A 309 -24.61 0.42 1.05
CA THR A 309 -25.52 1.09 1.98
C THR A 309 -24.90 1.16 3.39
N ASP A 310 -24.96 2.34 4.01
CA ASP A 310 -24.43 2.61 5.36
C ASP A 310 -22.94 2.24 5.57
N GLY A 311 -22.17 2.14 4.49
CA GLY A 311 -20.76 1.72 4.57
C GLY A 311 -20.57 0.27 5.04
N LYS A 312 -21.60 -0.57 4.90
CA LYS A 312 -21.57 -1.97 5.34
C LYS A 312 -21.97 -2.93 4.23
N TRP A 313 -21.22 -4.03 4.12
CA TRP A 313 -21.54 -5.15 3.26
C TRP A 313 -21.88 -6.37 4.12
N GLN A 314 -23.09 -6.91 3.96
CA GLN A 314 -23.57 -8.08 4.70
C GLN A 314 -23.35 -7.96 6.23
N GLY A 315 -23.62 -6.78 6.78
CA GLY A 315 -23.45 -6.46 8.20
C GLY A 315 -22.02 -6.13 8.63
N THR A 316 -21.02 -6.35 7.77
CA THR A 316 -19.61 -6.04 8.05
C THR A 316 -19.27 -4.65 7.53
N ARG A 317 -18.52 -3.85 8.32
CA ARG A 317 -18.04 -2.54 7.89
C ARG A 317 -17.08 -2.70 6.71
N VAL A 318 -17.25 -1.88 5.68
CA VAL A 318 -16.29 -1.78 4.58
C VAL A 318 -15.16 -0.85 5.02
N GLU A 319 -13.96 -1.41 5.12
CA GLU A 319 -12.74 -0.73 5.57
C GLU A 319 -11.52 -1.49 5.05
N GLY A 320 -10.35 -0.86 4.98
CA GLY A 320 -9.17 -1.56 4.49
C GLY A 320 -8.58 -2.57 5.49
N GLN A 321 -7.37 -3.04 5.21
CA GLN A 321 -6.74 -4.16 5.92
C GLN A 321 -5.36 -3.73 6.41
N TYR A 322 -5.01 -4.16 7.63
CA TYR A 322 -3.74 -3.81 8.31
C TYR A 322 -3.41 -2.31 8.28
N GLY A 323 -4.42 -1.50 8.59
CA GLY A 323 -4.31 -0.05 8.65
C GLY A 323 -4.26 0.65 7.29
N GLU A 324 -4.15 -0.07 6.17
CA GLU A 324 -4.38 0.50 4.84
C GLU A 324 -5.85 0.87 4.64
N ILE A 325 -6.15 1.87 3.80
CA ILE A 325 -7.53 2.10 3.35
C ILE A 325 -7.96 1.00 2.36
N SER A 326 -9.26 0.91 2.07
CA SER A 326 -9.74 -0.12 1.16
C SER A 326 -9.12 0.00 -0.24
N GLN A 327 -8.87 -1.13 -0.89
CA GLN A 327 -8.03 -1.18 -2.08
C GLN A 327 -8.61 -0.37 -3.25
N ILE A 328 -9.94 -0.34 -3.41
CA ILE A 328 -10.60 0.48 -4.44
C ILE A 328 -10.44 1.98 -4.16
N ASP A 329 -10.39 2.40 -2.89
CA ASP A 329 -10.30 3.81 -2.50
C ASP A 329 -8.89 4.36 -2.41
N GLN A 330 -7.86 3.51 -2.58
CA GLN A 330 -6.49 3.96 -2.83
C GLN A 330 -6.36 4.83 -4.09
N GLY A 331 -7.37 4.85 -4.96
CA GLY A 331 -7.43 5.75 -6.11
C GLY A 331 -6.78 5.17 -7.37
N SER A 332 -6.27 3.94 -7.30
CA SER A 332 -5.62 3.22 -8.40
C SER A 332 -6.52 2.99 -9.63
N LEU A 333 -7.83 2.81 -9.41
CA LEU A 333 -8.82 2.53 -10.45
C LEU A 333 -9.48 3.81 -10.98
N ASN A 334 -9.47 3.99 -12.30
CA ASN A 334 -10.17 5.07 -12.97
C ASN A 334 -10.59 4.68 -14.42
N ALA A 335 -11.17 5.61 -15.17
CA ALA A 335 -11.60 5.38 -16.54
C ALA A 335 -10.46 5.05 -17.54
N ASN A 336 -9.20 5.33 -17.19
CA ASN A 336 -8.04 4.96 -17.99
C ASN A 336 -7.61 3.51 -17.75
N THR A 337 -8.01 2.90 -16.62
CA THR A 337 -7.67 1.52 -16.29
C THR A 337 -8.11 0.56 -17.39
N THR A 338 -7.16 -0.25 -17.86
CA THR A 338 -7.32 -1.15 -19.01
C THR A 338 -7.40 -2.63 -18.60
N ALA A 339 -6.77 -3.00 -17.48
CA ALA A 339 -6.85 -4.33 -16.90
C ALA A 339 -6.83 -4.25 -15.37
N VAL A 340 -7.63 -5.10 -14.74
CA VAL A 340 -7.63 -5.31 -13.29
C VAL A 340 -7.52 -6.80 -13.03
N MET A 341 -6.67 -7.21 -12.09
CA MET A 341 -6.44 -8.61 -11.77
C MET A 341 -6.42 -8.82 -10.25
N PHE A 342 -7.11 -9.86 -9.78
CA PHE A 342 -7.17 -10.17 -8.35
C PHE A 342 -7.68 -11.58 -8.06
N SER A 343 -7.31 -12.12 -6.90
CA SER A 343 -7.97 -13.20 -6.16
C SER A 343 -8.65 -12.62 -4.93
N ILE A 344 -9.86 -13.08 -4.61
CA ILE A 344 -10.56 -12.70 -3.38
C ILE A 344 -11.62 -13.75 -3.04
N GLY A 345 -11.96 -13.87 -1.76
CA GLY A 345 -13.05 -14.72 -1.28
C GLY A 345 -12.60 -15.93 -0.44
N GLY A 346 -11.32 -16.34 -0.51
CA GLY A 346 -10.80 -17.43 0.33
C GLY A 346 -10.89 -17.13 1.83
N ASN A 347 -10.55 -15.89 2.21
CA ASN A 347 -10.68 -15.40 3.58
C ASN A 347 -12.14 -15.28 4.04
N ASP A 348 -13.04 -14.86 3.15
CA ASP A 348 -14.49 -14.85 3.37
C ASP A 348 -15.06 -16.26 3.56
N ALA A 349 -14.51 -17.24 2.83
CA ALA A 349 -14.80 -18.66 2.94
C ALA A 349 -14.15 -19.34 4.15
N ARG A 350 -13.42 -18.60 5.01
CA ARG A 350 -12.80 -19.12 6.25
C ARG A 350 -11.71 -20.17 6.04
N PHE A 351 -11.03 -20.18 4.89
CA PHE A 351 -10.06 -21.23 4.55
C PHE A 351 -8.94 -21.38 5.59
N THR A 352 -8.39 -20.29 6.13
CA THR A 352 -7.39 -20.35 7.22
C THR A 352 -7.95 -21.06 8.45
N LYS A 353 -9.18 -20.73 8.87
CA LYS A 353 -9.80 -21.34 10.06
C LYS A 353 -10.08 -22.83 9.84
N VAL A 354 -10.52 -23.20 8.63
CA VAL A 354 -10.75 -24.60 8.28
C VAL A 354 -9.44 -25.37 8.24
N GLY A 355 -8.40 -24.83 7.59
CA GLY A 355 -7.07 -25.44 7.57
C GLY A 355 -6.53 -25.69 8.98
N ASP A 356 -6.63 -24.69 9.86
CA ASP A 356 -6.25 -24.82 11.27
C ASP A 356 -7.07 -25.88 12.01
N SER A 357 -8.38 -25.91 11.77
CA SER A 357 -9.29 -26.88 12.39
C SER A 357 -8.98 -28.31 11.95
N CYS A 358 -8.60 -28.49 10.69
CA CYS A 358 -8.16 -29.79 10.14
C CYS A 358 -6.79 -30.19 10.66
N ALA A 359 -5.83 -29.26 10.74
CA ALA A 359 -4.48 -29.55 11.22
C ALA A 359 -4.42 -29.92 12.71
N LYS A 360 -5.38 -29.43 13.52
CA LYS A 360 -5.45 -29.63 14.98
C LYS A 360 -6.52 -30.63 15.43
N GLY A 361 -7.56 -30.84 14.62
CA GLY A 361 -8.73 -31.65 14.94
C GLY A 361 -8.53 -33.15 14.69
N PHE A 362 -9.45 -33.96 15.20
CA PHE A 362 -9.61 -35.34 14.75
C PHE A 362 -10.55 -35.33 13.54
N ASP A 363 -9.99 -35.54 12.34
CA ASP A 363 -10.69 -35.69 11.07
C ASP A 363 -11.78 -34.64 10.80
N CYS A 364 -11.38 -33.42 10.41
CA CYS A 364 -12.32 -32.34 10.09
C CYS A 364 -13.24 -32.64 8.90
N SER A 365 -12.92 -33.68 8.12
CA SER A 365 -13.67 -34.08 6.93
C SER A 365 -14.88 -34.97 7.25
N ALA A 366 -15.01 -35.42 8.50
CA ALA A 366 -16.10 -36.28 8.91
C ALA A 366 -17.48 -35.60 8.67
N PRO A 367 -18.50 -36.34 8.18
CA PRO A 367 -19.80 -35.76 7.81
C PRO A 367 -20.54 -35.07 8.94
N ASP A 368 -20.25 -35.43 10.20
CA ASP A 368 -20.83 -34.87 11.41
C ASP A 368 -19.88 -33.92 12.16
N TYR A 369 -18.69 -33.64 11.62
CA TYR A 369 -17.75 -32.71 12.22
C TYR A 369 -18.33 -31.30 12.22
N VAL A 370 -18.42 -30.69 13.41
CA VAL A 370 -18.86 -29.31 13.60
C VAL A 370 -17.70 -28.50 14.17
N MET A 371 -17.22 -27.52 13.41
CA MET A 371 -16.20 -26.58 13.88
C MET A 371 -16.76 -25.68 14.99
N GLU A 372 -15.91 -25.23 15.92
CA GLU A 372 -16.33 -24.33 17.00
C GLU A 372 -17.04 -23.09 16.44
N GLY A 373 -18.25 -22.82 16.96
CA GLY A 373 -19.09 -21.70 16.53
C GLY A 373 -20.02 -21.99 15.36
N ASP A 374 -19.88 -23.15 14.70
CA ASP A 374 -20.83 -23.59 13.68
C ASP A 374 -22.06 -24.26 14.31
N ASN A 375 -23.20 -24.15 13.64
CA ASN A 375 -24.48 -24.72 14.06
C ASN A 375 -24.92 -25.93 13.23
N LYS A 376 -24.03 -26.41 12.34
CA LYS A 376 -24.24 -27.54 11.43
C LYS A 376 -22.88 -28.10 10.98
N PRO A 377 -22.85 -29.28 10.33
CA PRO A 377 -21.60 -29.86 9.87
C PRO A 377 -20.78 -28.92 8.99
N LEU A 378 -19.45 -28.99 9.13
CA LEU A 378 -18.50 -28.11 8.47
C LEU A 378 -18.68 -28.11 6.94
N GLY A 379 -18.83 -29.29 6.33
CA GLY A 379 -19.04 -29.41 4.88
C GLY A 379 -20.31 -28.70 4.40
N GLU A 380 -21.43 -28.87 5.11
CA GLU A 380 -22.69 -28.17 4.82
C GLU A 380 -22.55 -26.66 5.01
N LYS A 381 -21.91 -26.25 6.12
CA LYS A 381 -21.73 -24.83 6.43
C LYS A 381 -20.85 -24.12 5.39
N GLN A 382 -19.77 -24.76 4.97
CA GLN A 382 -18.87 -24.20 3.96
C GLN A 382 -19.54 -24.14 2.59
N THR A 383 -20.34 -25.15 2.23
CA THR A 383 -21.11 -25.14 0.99
C THR A 383 -22.11 -23.99 0.95
N GLU A 384 -22.86 -23.77 2.03
CA GLU A 384 -23.79 -22.64 2.17
C GLU A 384 -23.06 -21.29 2.09
N LEU A 385 -21.94 -21.16 2.81
CA LEU A 385 -21.16 -19.94 2.86
C LEU A 385 -20.57 -19.57 1.50
N ILE A 386 -19.95 -20.53 0.80
CA ILE A 386 -19.32 -20.33 -0.50
C ILE A 386 -20.39 -19.98 -1.55
N ASN A 387 -21.49 -20.74 -1.62
CA ASN A 387 -22.51 -20.55 -2.65
C ASN A 387 -23.44 -19.35 -2.42
N GLY A 388 -23.46 -18.78 -1.21
CA GLY A 388 -24.20 -17.57 -0.87
C GLY A 388 -23.28 -16.37 -0.65
N VAL A 389 -22.92 -16.15 0.62
CA VAL A 389 -22.18 -14.97 1.10
C VAL A 389 -20.92 -14.68 0.29
N VAL A 390 -20.06 -15.68 0.05
CA VAL A 390 -18.79 -15.49 -0.64
C VAL A 390 -19.02 -15.15 -2.11
N LYS A 391 -19.85 -15.92 -2.80
CA LYS A 391 -20.24 -15.68 -4.20
C LYS A 391 -20.77 -14.26 -4.42
N ASP A 392 -21.66 -13.79 -3.55
CA ASP A 392 -22.21 -12.44 -3.65
C ASP A 392 -21.15 -11.37 -3.38
N SER A 393 -20.24 -11.62 -2.43
CA SER A 393 -19.15 -10.71 -2.10
C SER A 393 -18.14 -10.55 -3.24
N VAL A 394 -17.73 -11.65 -3.89
CA VAL A 394 -16.81 -11.61 -5.04
C VAL A 394 -17.46 -10.87 -6.23
N ARG A 395 -18.75 -11.11 -6.48
CA ARG A 395 -19.51 -10.39 -7.53
C ARG A 395 -19.63 -8.90 -7.25
N GLU A 396 -19.81 -8.52 -5.98
CA GLU A 396 -19.87 -7.13 -5.58
C GLU A 396 -18.53 -6.42 -5.80
N VAL A 397 -17.40 -7.09 -5.49
CA VAL A 397 -16.07 -6.55 -5.83
C VAL A 397 -15.95 -6.31 -7.34
N VAL A 398 -16.34 -7.27 -8.19
CA VAL A 398 -16.33 -7.09 -9.66
C VAL A 398 -17.20 -5.90 -10.09
N ARG A 399 -18.39 -5.75 -9.50
CA ARG A 399 -19.29 -4.62 -9.78
C ARG A 399 -18.63 -3.29 -9.45
N GLN A 400 -18.02 -3.16 -8.28
CA GLN A 400 -17.37 -1.92 -7.87
C GLN A 400 -16.12 -1.60 -8.70
N VAL A 401 -15.33 -2.63 -9.06
CA VAL A 401 -14.23 -2.48 -10.01
C VAL A 401 -14.77 -1.95 -11.35
N ARG A 402 -15.86 -2.50 -11.88
CA ARG A 402 -16.49 -2.02 -13.12
C ARG A 402 -16.98 -0.58 -13.02
N VAL A 403 -17.52 -0.16 -11.87
CA VAL A 403 -17.93 1.24 -11.62
C VAL A 403 -16.75 2.20 -11.71
N ARG A 404 -15.60 1.86 -11.09
CA ARG A 404 -14.41 2.73 -11.06
C ARG A 404 -13.58 2.64 -12.36
N ALA A 405 -13.56 1.47 -13.00
CA ALA A 405 -12.79 1.15 -14.20
C ALA A 405 -13.70 0.61 -15.33
N PRO A 406 -14.60 1.43 -15.90
CA PRO A 406 -15.62 1.00 -16.85
C PRO A 406 -15.07 0.34 -18.12
N ASN A 407 -13.82 0.65 -18.51
CA ASN A 407 -13.21 0.15 -19.74
C ASN A 407 -12.34 -1.10 -19.54
N ALA A 408 -12.04 -1.47 -18.29
CA ALA A 408 -11.05 -2.50 -17.99
C ALA A 408 -11.54 -3.92 -18.35
N ARG A 409 -10.60 -4.79 -18.73
CA ARG A 409 -10.79 -6.23 -18.61
C ARG A 409 -10.51 -6.65 -17.17
N ILE A 410 -11.41 -7.43 -16.58
CA ILE A 410 -11.33 -7.84 -15.18
C ILE A 410 -10.99 -9.33 -15.17
N PHE A 411 -9.83 -9.68 -14.62
CA PHE A 411 -9.33 -11.04 -14.51
C PHE A 411 -9.43 -11.49 -13.05
N VAL A 412 -10.33 -12.42 -12.75
CA VAL A 412 -10.59 -12.91 -11.40
C VAL A 412 -9.97 -14.29 -11.24
N MET A 413 -8.90 -14.37 -10.45
CA MET A 413 -8.11 -15.57 -10.23
C MET A 413 -8.76 -16.48 -9.17
N GLY A 414 -8.93 -17.76 -9.51
CA GLY A 414 -9.34 -18.81 -8.58
C GLY A 414 -8.20 -19.36 -7.74
N TYR A 415 -8.56 -20.18 -6.76
CA TYR A 415 -7.61 -20.91 -5.91
C TYR A 415 -7.34 -22.30 -6.50
N PRO A 416 -6.13 -22.87 -6.32
CA PRO A 416 -5.79 -24.17 -6.90
C PRO A 416 -6.26 -25.29 -5.96
N HIS A 417 -6.11 -26.54 -6.41
CA HIS A 417 -6.04 -27.64 -5.46
C HIS A 417 -4.76 -27.50 -4.63
N LEU A 418 -4.87 -27.75 -3.33
CA LEU A 418 -3.74 -27.61 -2.40
C LEU A 418 -2.86 -28.85 -2.39
N PHE A 419 -3.47 -30.02 -2.51
CA PHE A 419 -2.81 -31.31 -2.35
C PHE A 419 -3.00 -32.17 -3.60
N GLU A 420 -2.04 -33.03 -3.89
CA GLU A 420 -2.22 -34.08 -4.90
C GLU A 420 -3.20 -35.17 -4.40
N PRO A 421 -3.92 -35.86 -5.32
CA PRO A 421 -4.82 -36.95 -4.95
C PRO A 421 -4.11 -38.04 -4.14
N GLY A 422 -4.71 -38.46 -3.02
CA GLY A 422 -4.13 -39.49 -2.14
C GLY A 422 -3.10 -38.95 -1.14
N CYS A 423 -2.79 -37.65 -1.14
CA CYS A 423 -1.83 -37.04 -0.23
C CYS A 423 -2.23 -37.24 1.24
N GLN A 424 -1.30 -37.80 2.03
CA GLN A 424 -1.33 -37.78 3.48
C GLN A 424 -0.13 -36.95 3.92
N TYR A 425 -0.38 -35.85 4.62
CA TYR A 425 0.63 -34.85 4.91
C TYR A 425 0.80 -34.66 6.40
N ALA A 426 2.03 -34.60 6.90
CA ALA A 426 2.30 -34.29 8.29
C ALA A 426 3.69 -33.68 8.43
N ILE A 427 3.84 -32.79 9.41
CA ILE A 427 5.14 -32.32 9.89
C ILE A 427 5.28 -32.61 11.38
N THR A 428 6.52 -32.81 11.82
CA THR A 428 6.85 -32.96 13.23
C THR A 428 7.53 -31.69 13.72
N LEU A 429 6.84 -30.96 14.60
CA LEU A 429 7.37 -29.77 15.26
C LEU A 429 8.14 -30.15 16.54
N PRO A 430 9.23 -29.45 16.89
CA PRO A 430 9.90 -29.62 18.18
C PRO A 430 8.94 -29.35 19.36
N PRO A 431 8.98 -30.10 20.48
CA PRO A 431 9.91 -31.20 20.78
C PRO A 431 9.47 -32.60 20.34
N ALA A 432 8.28 -32.78 19.72
CA ALA A 432 7.80 -34.00 19.01
C ALA A 432 6.29 -33.93 18.72
N PHE A 433 5.74 -32.74 18.47
CA PHE A 433 4.31 -32.57 18.21
C PHE A 433 4.06 -32.76 16.71
N THR A 434 3.28 -33.77 16.33
CA THR A 434 2.93 -34.01 14.93
C THR A 434 1.60 -33.34 14.62
N VAL A 435 1.61 -32.47 13.62
CA VAL A 435 0.41 -31.89 13.00
C VAL A 435 0.34 -32.39 11.57
N GLY A 436 -0.86 -32.67 11.08
CA GLY A 436 -1.03 -33.25 9.77
C GLY A 436 -2.47 -33.29 9.31
N LEU A 437 -2.64 -33.79 8.10
CA LEU A 437 -3.89 -33.93 7.38
C LEU A 437 -3.94 -35.35 6.82
N SER A 438 -5.03 -36.05 7.12
CA SER A 438 -5.35 -37.33 6.52
C SER A 438 -5.70 -37.17 5.03
N THR A 439 -5.73 -38.28 4.29
CA THR A 439 -6.16 -38.29 2.88
C THR A 439 -7.58 -37.77 2.68
N ASN A 440 -8.48 -37.97 3.65
CA ASN A 440 -9.83 -37.45 3.56
C ASN A 440 -9.88 -35.93 3.77
N GLU A 441 -9.06 -35.41 4.69
CA GLU A 441 -8.96 -33.98 4.95
C GLU A 441 -8.31 -33.23 3.80
N THR A 442 -7.25 -33.76 3.19
CA THR A 442 -6.65 -33.15 2.00
C THR A 442 -7.62 -33.15 0.81
N ALA A 443 -8.38 -34.24 0.61
CA ALA A 443 -9.45 -34.30 -0.39
C ALA A 443 -10.61 -33.32 -0.09
N PHE A 444 -11.00 -33.18 1.18
CA PHE A 444 -12.02 -32.22 1.61
C PHE A 444 -11.58 -30.79 1.33
N LEU A 445 -10.34 -30.41 1.68
CA LEU A 445 -9.79 -29.08 1.38
C LEU A 445 -9.75 -28.79 -0.12
N ASN A 446 -9.35 -29.76 -0.96
CA ASN A 446 -9.43 -29.63 -2.41
C ASN A 446 -10.86 -29.44 -2.92
N SER A 447 -11.85 -30.11 -2.31
CA SER A 447 -13.26 -29.93 -2.67
C SER A 447 -13.78 -28.51 -2.40
N LEU A 448 -13.19 -27.80 -1.43
CA LEU A 448 -13.53 -26.39 -1.19
C LEU A 448 -12.98 -25.49 -2.31
N ALA A 449 -11.80 -25.80 -2.87
CA ALA A 449 -11.28 -25.12 -4.05
C ALA A 449 -12.17 -25.38 -5.29
N ASP A 450 -12.74 -26.59 -5.43
CA ASP A 450 -13.72 -26.89 -6.49
C ASP A 450 -14.97 -25.99 -6.38
N GLN A 451 -15.48 -25.80 -5.16
CA GLN A 451 -16.63 -24.93 -4.91
C GLN A 451 -16.29 -23.46 -5.19
N MET A 452 -15.09 -23.01 -4.82
CA MET A 452 -14.63 -21.65 -5.14
C MET A 452 -14.50 -21.44 -6.65
N ALA A 453 -13.97 -22.42 -7.38
CA ALA A 453 -13.89 -22.36 -8.84
C ALA A 453 -15.30 -22.26 -9.47
N ALA A 454 -16.29 -22.95 -8.91
CA ALA A 454 -17.68 -22.93 -9.41
C ALA A 454 -18.40 -21.57 -9.23
N ILE A 455 -17.95 -20.73 -8.29
CA ILE A 455 -18.53 -19.40 -8.06
C ILE A 455 -17.78 -18.26 -8.76
N LEU A 456 -16.66 -18.55 -9.44
CA LEU A 456 -15.86 -17.53 -10.11
C LEU A 456 -16.71 -16.71 -11.11
N PRO A 457 -16.76 -15.39 -10.96
CA PRO A 457 -17.51 -14.55 -11.90
C PRO A 457 -16.83 -14.58 -13.27
N SER A 458 -17.61 -14.92 -14.30
CA SER A 458 -17.15 -14.90 -15.68
C SER A 458 -18.28 -14.40 -16.57
N ASP A 459 -17.99 -13.34 -17.32
CA ASP A 459 -18.89 -12.69 -18.25
C ASP A 459 -18.05 -11.99 -19.32
N ALA A 460 -17.64 -12.77 -20.33
CA ALA A 460 -16.76 -12.29 -21.39
C ALA A 460 -17.39 -11.14 -22.20
N ALA A 461 -18.72 -11.08 -22.31
CA ALA A 461 -19.42 -9.99 -22.99
C ALA A 461 -19.20 -8.65 -22.27
N ASN A 462 -19.12 -8.70 -20.94
CA ASN A 462 -18.79 -7.56 -20.09
C ASN A 462 -17.31 -7.53 -19.66
N LYS A 463 -16.42 -8.23 -20.39
CA LYS A 463 -14.96 -8.26 -20.15
C LYS A 463 -14.58 -8.69 -18.72
N VAL A 464 -15.33 -9.62 -18.13
CA VAL A 464 -15.02 -10.26 -16.85
C VAL A 464 -14.61 -11.70 -17.13
N HIS A 465 -13.47 -12.11 -16.64
CA HIS A 465 -12.85 -13.38 -16.96
C HIS A 465 -12.46 -14.10 -15.67
N GLY A 466 -13.25 -15.12 -15.31
CA GLY A 466 -12.88 -16.06 -14.24
C GLY A 466 -11.79 -17.01 -14.73
N MET A 467 -10.70 -17.10 -13.97
CA MET A 467 -9.52 -17.90 -14.28
C MET A 467 -9.42 -19.07 -13.30
N ASP A 468 -9.60 -20.29 -13.81
CA ASP A 468 -9.44 -21.50 -13.02
C ASP A 468 -7.95 -21.86 -12.90
N ALA A 469 -7.48 -22.04 -11.67
CA ALA A 469 -6.09 -22.31 -11.38
C ALA A 469 -5.77 -23.81 -11.26
N ARG A 470 -6.79 -24.66 -11.09
CA ARG A 470 -6.61 -26.07 -10.72
C ARG A 470 -5.81 -26.85 -11.75
N SER A 471 -6.06 -26.62 -13.04
CA SER A 471 -5.38 -27.38 -14.10
C SER A 471 -3.88 -27.07 -14.19
N GLU A 472 -3.47 -25.83 -13.93
CA GLU A 472 -2.04 -25.45 -13.98
C GLU A 472 -1.25 -25.97 -12.77
N PHE A 473 -1.94 -26.22 -11.65
CA PHE A 473 -1.36 -26.77 -10.43
C PHE A 473 -1.43 -28.30 -10.36
N GLY A 474 -2.11 -28.97 -11.29
CA GLY A 474 -2.21 -30.42 -11.31
C GLY A 474 -0.85 -31.10 -11.47
N GLY A 475 -0.51 -32.00 -10.55
CA GLY A 475 0.80 -32.64 -10.48
C GLY A 475 1.86 -31.81 -9.75
N HIS A 476 1.50 -30.65 -9.21
CA HIS A 476 2.36 -29.68 -8.52
C HIS A 476 1.79 -29.23 -7.16
N GLY A 477 0.69 -29.83 -6.69
CA GLY A 477 0.19 -29.62 -5.32
C GLY A 477 1.13 -30.21 -4.26
N ILE A 478 0.80 -30.01 -2.99
CA ILE A 478 1.54 -30.64 -1.88
C ILE A 478 1.42 -32.17 -2.00
N CYS A 479 2.50 -32.88 -1.70
CA CYS A 479 2.72 -34.30 -1.98
C CYS A 479 2.99 -34.63 -3.47
N ALA A 480 3.24 -33.65 -4.32
CA ALA A 480 3.61 -33.91 -5.71
C ALA A 480 4.96 -34.63 -5.82
N ALA A 481 5.06 -35.48 -6.85
CA ALA A 481 6.34 -36.08 -7.26
C ALA A 481 7.21 -35.09 -8.06
N SER A 482 6.60 -34.04 -8.60
CA SER A 482 7.28 -32.95 -9.30
C SER A 482 7.53 -31.77 -8.35
N THR A 483 8.08 -30.67 -8.86
CA THR A 483 8.26 -29.45 -8.06
C THR A 483 6.92 -28.96 -7.52
N GLU A 484 6.80 -28.84 -6.20
CA GLU A 484 5.62 -28.31 -5.54
C GLU A 484 5.50 -26.80 -5.79
N TYR A 485 4.28 -26.34 -6.07
CA TYR A 485 3.95 -24.92 -6.28
C TYR A 485 3.41 -24.23 -5.04
N LEU A 486 3.18 -24.98 -3.96
CA LEU A 486 2.61 -24.50 -2.72
C LEU A 486 3.57 -24.77 -1.57
N ASN A 487 3.65 -23.85 -0.63
CA ASN A 487 4.30 -24.10 0.64
C ASN A 487 3.43 -25.06 1.46
N GLY A 488 4.06 -26.07 2.06
CA GLY A 488 3.41 -26.92 3.06
C GLY A 488 3.16 -26.17 4.37
N PHE A 489 3.16 -26.89 5.50
CA PHE A 489 3.16 -26.24 6.82
C PHE A 489 4.53 -25.61 7.07
N VAL A 490 4.57 -24.28 7.10
CA VAL A 490 5.78 -23.51 7.38
C VAL A 490 5.85 -23.27 8.89
N VAL A 491 7.02 -23.57 9.47
CA VAL A 491 7.25 -23.51 10.92
C VAL A 491 6.91 -22.09 11.42
N PRO A 492 6.24 -21.96 12.58
CA PRO A 492 5.84 -20.68 13.14
C PRO A 492 6.98 -19.69 13.29
N ASP A 493 6.64 -18.42 13.16
CA ASP A 493 7.43 -17.37 13.76
C ASP A 493 7.14 -17.34 15.27
N LEU A 494 8.18 -17.61 16.05
CA LEU A 494 8.12 -17.78 17.50
C LEU A 494 8.87 -16.67 18.24
N GLN A 495 9.44 -15.70 17.51
CA GLN A 495 10.16 -14.58 18.09
C GLN A 495 9.44 -13.30 17.71
N GLU A 496 9.37 -12.37 18.65
CA GLU A 496 9.00 -11.00 18.30
C GLU A 496 10.16 -10.45 17.45
N ASP A 497 9.88 -10.20 16.18
CA ASP A 497 10.74 -9.40 15.33
C ASP A 497 9.91 -8.31 14.65
N GLU A 498 10.54 -7.17 14.30
CA GLU A 498 9.80 -6.03 13.73
C GLU A 498 9.41 -6.27 12.26
N ASP A 499 9.38 -7.52 11.81
CA ASP A 499 8.87 -7.89 10.50
C ASP A 499 7.32 -7.85 10.50
N GLY A 500 6.67 -8.05 9.35
CA GLY A 500 5.21 -7.98 9.25
C GLY A 500 4.47 -9.24 9.67
N ASP A 501 5.13 -10.31 10.09
CA ASP A 501 4.49 -11.51 10.62
C ASP A 501 4.23 -11.35 12.11
N PRO A 502 2.98 -11.54 12.57
CA PRO A 502 2.73 -11.64 14.01
C PRO A 502 3.27 -12.97 14.54
N VAL A 503 3.69 -12.99 15.80
CA VAL A 503 3.97 -14.23 16.54
C VAL A 503 2.71 -15.10 16.52
N GLN A 504 2.81 -16.25 15.87
CA GLN A 504 1.67 -17.15 15.66
C GLN A 504 2.12 -18.59 15.43
N ALA A 505 1.24 -19.53 15.75
CA ALA A 505 1.55 -20.97 15.76
C ALA A 505 1.78 -21.61 14.37
N SER A 506 1.62 -20.85 13.28
CA SER A 506 1.85 -21.27 11.89
C SER A 506 2.12 -20.04 11.03
N SER A 507 3.22 -20.03 10.27
CA SER A 507 3.54 -18.90 9.39
C SER A 507 2.40 -18.64 8.39
N MET A 508 2.17 -17.36 8.07
CA MET A 508 1.16 -16.92 7.10
C MET A 508 1.42 -17.45 5.68
N GLU A 509 2.65 -17.88 5.38
CA GLU A 509 3.03 -18.50 4.10
C GLU A 509 2.47 -19.91 3.92
N THR A 510 2.01 -20.55 5.00
CA THR A 510 1.46 -21.91 4.99
C THR A 510 0.32 -22.04 3.97
N LEU A 511 0.39 -23.06 3.11
CA LEU A 511 -0.57 -23.35 2.03
C LEU A 511 -0.70 -22.26 0.96
N HIS A 512 0.24 -21.31 0.88
CA HIS A 512 0.28 -20.30 -0.18
C HIS A 512 1.20 -20.69 -1.34
N PRO A 513 1.01 -20.11 -2.54
CA PRO A 513 1.92 -20.32 -3.65
C PRO A 513 3.35 -19.87 -3.32
N ASN A 514 4.32 -20.73 -3.61
CA ASN A 514 5.72 -20.34 -3.59
C ASN A 514 6.07 -19.56 -4.88
N GLN A 515 7.37 -19.34 -5.14
CA GLN A 515 7.78 -18.63 -6.37
C GLN A 515 7.38 -19.37 -7.64
N ASP A 516 7.47 -20.71 -7.67
CA ASP A 516 7.08 -21.52 -8.83
C ASP A 516 5.55 -21.52 -9.03
N GLY A 517 4.78 -21.59 -7.94
CA GLY A 517 3.33 -21.41 -7.99
C GLY A 517 2.90 -20.00 -8.44
N SER A 518 3.63 -18.97 -8.05
CA SER A 518 3.41 -17.62 -8.54
C SER A 518 3.68 -17.50 -10.05
N LEU A 519 4.69 -18.21 -10.57
CA LEU A 519 4.93 -18.30 -12.01
C LEU A 519 3.82 -19.09 -12.73
N ALA A 520 3.29 -20.14 -12.12
CA ALA A 520 2.14 -20.88 -12.64
C ALA A 520 0.90 -19.99 -12.79
N TYR A 521 0.57 -19.23 -11.75
CA TYR A 521 -0.48 -18.22 -11.80
C TYR A 521 -0.23 -17.14 -12.86
N ALA A 522 1.01 -16.67 -13.00
CA ALA A 522 1.38 -15.71 -14.03
C ALA A 522 1.12 -16.28 -15.44
N ARG A 523 1.40 -17.58 -15.70
CA ARG A 523 1.09 -18.23 -16.97
C ARG A 523 -0.40 -18.26 -17.26
N ILE A 524 -1.24 -18.57 -16.26
CA ILE A 524 -2.70 -18.50 -16.39
C ILE A 524 -3.14 -17.09 -16.83
N LEU A 525 -2.66 -16.05 -16.14
CA LEU A 525 -3.01 -14.68 -16.51
C LEU A 525 -2.55 -14.33 -17.93
N ASN A 526 -1.32 -14.67 -18.31
CA ASN A 526 -0.79 -14.41 -19.65
C ASN A 526 -1.65 -15.08 -20.74
N ASN A 527 -2.06 -16.33 -20.51
CA ASN A 527 -2.92 -17.08 -21.41
C ASN A 527 -4.29 -16.41 -21.58
N TYR A 528 -4.90 -15.99 -20.47
CA TYR A 528 -6.18 -15.28 -20.50
C TYR A 528 -6.09 -13.89 -21.15
N MET A 529 -5.00 -13.16 -20.89
CA MET A 529 -4.73 -11.90 -21.58
C MET A 529 -4.67 -12.11 -23.10
N SER A 530 -3.95 -13.15 -23.56
CA SER A 530 -3.85 -13.48 -24.98
C SER A 530 -5.21 -13.90 -25.56
N LEU A 531 -5.91 -14.83 -24.88
CA LEU A 531 -7.21 -15.36 -25.28
C LEU A 531 -8.26 -14.26 -25.48
N TYR A 532 -8.24 -13.22 -24.63
CA TYR A 532 -9.21 -12.11 -24.67
C TYR A 532 -8.63 -10.82 -25.28
N GLY A 533 -7.55 -10.93 -26.04
CA GLY A 533 -7.00 -9.86 -26.87
C GLY A 533 -6.46 -8.67 -26.09
N TYR A 534 -5.94 -8.90 -24.89
CA TYR A 534 -5.18 -7.92 -24.12
C TYR A 534 -3.68 -8.10 -24.40
N ASN A 535 -3.21 -7.45 -25.46
CA ASN A 535 -1.82 -7.56 -25.93
C ASN A 535 -1.12 -6.20 -25.86
N TRP A 536 0.22 -6.24 -25.81
CA TRP A 536 1.11 -5.08 -25.76
C TRP A 536 0.95 -4.13 -26.95
#